data_AF-A0A1B2HEU5-F1
#
_entry.id   AF-A0A1B2HEU5-F1
#
_cell.length_a   1.000
_cell.length_b   1.000
_cell.length_c   1.000
_cell.angle_alpha   90.00
_cell.angle_beta   90.00
_cell.angle_gamma   90.00
#
_symmetry.space_group_name_H-M   'P 1'
#
loop_
_entity.id
_entity.type
_entity.pdbx_description
1 polymer ?
#
loop_
_entity_poly.entity_id
_entity_poly.type
_entity_poly.pdbx_seq_one_letter_code
_entity_poly.pdbx_strand_id
1 'polypeptide(L)'
;MRPSAKTTALVAVDTALHPTGFVRRGHVWHQERGGGVRGWLCLSTAGSPAALDVTPLVGVCFTRFDTVSRALGVPPAPLLSLPLGFLMPEKPCWRWTFGRDGHEAAAQELVGTLVKHGQPFVDRLAKWDAVVKEVLGSEPLLGFDRPRKLAIIHAINGEVGKALAVLGEERERIADSTDSYARAFRVFVHRFGLMFSR
;
A
#
# COMPACT_ATOMS: atom_id res chain seq x y z
N MET A 1 21.53 18.72 19.17
CA MET A 1 20.89 18.95 17.86
C MET A 1 19.39 18.75 18.04
N ARG A 2 18.53 19.74 17.73
CA ARG A 2 17.07 19.60 17.92
C ARG A 2 16.50 18.66 16.85
N PRO A 3 15.56 17.76 17.19
CA PRO A 3 14.88 16.93 16.20
C PRO A 3 14.16 17.79 15.16
N SER A 4 14.09 17.31 13.91
CA SER A 4 13.32 17.98 12.86
C SER A 4 11.81 17.89 13.16
N ALA A 5 11.00 18.82 12.64
CA ALA A 5 9.53 18.76 12.76
C ALA A 5 8.96 17.44 12.24
N LYS A 6 9.54 16.91 11.16
CA LYS A 6 9.22 15.56 10.65
C LYS A 6 9.52 14.48 11.68
N THR A 7 10.68 14.52 12.32
CA THR A 7 11.03 13.54 13.37
C THR A 7 10.04 13.60 14.53
N THR A 8 9.71 14.80 15.01
CA THR A 8 8.76 14.99 16.13
C THR A 8 7.37 14.49 15.78
N ALA A 9 6.84 14.84 14.60
CA ALA A 9 5.53 14.35 14.13
C ALA A 9 5.48 12.82 14.03
N LEU A 10 6.53 12.20 13.45
CA LEU A 10 6.58 10.74 13.33
C LEU A 10 6.71 10.03 14.68
N VAL A 11 7.38 10.63 15.66
CA VAL A 11 7.43 10.09 17.04
C VAL A 11 6.06 10.21 17.70
N ALA A 12 5.38 11.35 17.59
CA ALA A 12 4.05 11.52 18.17
C ALA A 12 3.04 10.51 17.59
N VAL A 13 3.06 10.30 16.27
CA VAL A 13 2.22 9.29 15.61
C VAL A 13 2.59 7.87 16.04
N ASP A 14 3.88 7.55 16.15
CA ASP A 14 4.33 6.24 16.63
C ASP A 14 3.86 5.95 18.06
N THR A 15 3.96 6.94 18.96
CA THR A 15 3.44 6.85 20.33
C THR A 15 1.92 6.65 20.36
N ALA A 16 1.17 7.41 19.55
CA ALA A 16 -0.28 7.29 19.48
C ALA A 16 -0.73 5.94 18.86
N LEU A 17 0.06 5.37 17.94
CA LEU A 17 -0.21 4.07 17.32
C LEU A 17 0.07 2.89 18.25
N HIS A 18 0.99 3.02 19.21
CA HIS A 18 1.39 1.93 20.10
C HIS A 18 0.23 1.13 20.72
N PRO A 19 -0.79 1.75 21.36
CA PRO A 19 -1.93 1.02 21.94
C PRO A 19 -2.79 0.29 20.92
N THR A 20 -2.68 0.64 19.63
CA THR A 20 -3.44 -0.02 18.55
C THR A 20 -2.75 -1.29 18.05
N GLY A 21 -1.54 -1.60 18.50
CA GLY A 21 -0.77 -2.78 18.07
C GLY A 21 -0.06 -2.62 16.73
N PHE A 22 -0.04 -1.41 16.15
CA PHE A 22 0.82 -1.09 15.02
C PHE A 22 2.29 -1.00 15.48
N VAL A 23 3.19 -1.63 14.72
CA VAL A 23 4.63 -1.66 14.98
C VAL A 23 5.37 -1.06 13.80
N ARG A 24 6.25 -0.10 14.07
CA ARG A 24 7.05 0.57 13.05
C ARG A 24 8.12 -0.35 12.46
N ARG A 25 8.22 -0.36 11.12
CA ARG A 25 9.26 -1.04 10.34
C ARG A 25 9.77 -0.08 9.26
N GLY A 26 10.84 0.64 9.57
CA GLY A 26 11.36 1.68 8.69
C GLY A 26 10.42 2.89 8.59
N HIS A 27 9.88 3.13 7.39
CA HIS A 27 8.99 4.26 7.09
C HIS A 27 7.50 3.89 7.10
N VAL A 28 7.16 2.64 7.45
CA VAL A 28 5.80 2.13 7.51
C VAL A 28 5.50 1.53 8.88
N TRP A 29 4.22 1.34 9.18
CA TRP A 29 3.74 0.62 10.35
C TRP A 29 2.94 -0.59 9.89
N HIS A 30 3.14 -1.71 10.59
CA HIS A 30 2.40 -2.94 10.35
C HIS A 30 1.62 -3.35 11.58
N GLN A 31 0.44 -3.93 11.37
CA GLN A 31 -0.36 -4.53 12.44
C GLN A 31 -0.73 -5.94 11.99
N GLU A 32 -0.34 -6.95 12.77
CA GLU A 32 -0.63 -8.35 12.42
C GLU A 32 -2.14 -8.62 12.39
N ARG A 33 -2.57 -9.50 11.48
CA ARG A 33 -3.93 -10.05 11.42
C ARG A 33 -3.97 -11.57 11.50
N GLY A 34 -2.80 -12.22 11.59
CA GLY A 34 -2.67 -13.67 11.54
C GLY A 34 -2.70 -14.22 10.11
N GLY A 35 -2.36 -15.50 9.95
CA GLY A 35 -2.43 -16.19 8.65
C GLY A 35 -1.52 -15.60 7.55
N GLY A 36 -0.47 -14.87 7.93
CA GLY A 36 0.39 -14.15 6.98
C GLY A 36 -0.25 -12.90 6.38
N VAL A 37 -1.24 -12.31 7.07
CA VAL A 37 -1.90 -11.06 6.67
C VAL A 37 -1.54 -9.94 7.63
N ARG A 38 -1.28 -8.75 7.09
CA ARG A 38 -0.89 -7.57 7.87
C ARG A 38 -1.63 -6.33 7.38
N GLY A 39 -2.13 -5.53 8.32
CA GLY A 39 -2.44 -4.13 8.06
C GLY A 39 -1.15 -3.35 7.79
N TRP A 40 -1.25 -2.32 6.95
CA TRP A 40 -0.14 -1.50 6.52
C TRP A 40 -0.54 -0.02 6.60
N LEU A 41 0.34 0.81 7.14
CA LEU A 41 0.20 2.25 7.19
C LEU A 41 1.51 2.90 6.72
N CYS A 42 1.41 3.84 5.80
CA CYS A 42 2.50 4.75 5.44
C CYS A 42 2.03 6.19 5.54
N LEU A 43 2.95 7.08 5.88
CA LEU A 43 2.70 8.50 5.99
C LEU A 43 3.49 9.23 4.90
N SER A 44 2.78 9.78 3.92
CA SER A 44 3.37 10.76 3.02
C SER A 44 3.48 12.09 3.75
N THR A 45 4.61 12.78 3.58
CA THR A 45 4.86 14.06 4.25
C THR A 45 5.16 15.14 3.22
N ALA A 46 4.50 16.29 3.33
CA ALA A 46 4.74 17.48 2.52
C ALA A 46 4.80 18.73 3.41
N GLY A 47 5.12 19.88 2.82
CA GLY A 47 5.13 21.17 3.51
C GLY A 47 6.51 21.60 4.01
N SER A 48 6.51 22.47 5.01
CA SER A 48 7.72 23.15 5.52
C SER A 48 8.07 22.69 6.93
N PRO A 49 9.28 22.99 7.44
CA PRO A 49 9.62 22.72 8.84
C PRO A 49 8.70 23.41 9.87
N ALA A 50 7.95 24.45 9.49
CA ALA A 50 7.01 25.14 10.38
C ALA A 50 5.60 24.53 10.38
N ALA A 51 5.25 23.79 9.33
CA ALA A 51 3.95 23.14 9.16
C ALA A 51 4.13 21.94 8.24
N LEU A 52 4.07 20.74 8.83
CA LEU A 52 4.22 19.48 8.13
C LEU A 52 2.84 18.88 7.86
N ASP A 53 2.49 18.73 6.60
CA ASP A 53 1.27 18.05 6.19
C ASP A 53 1.55 16.55 6.05
N VAL A 54 0.71 15.74 6.70
CA VAL A 54 0.81 14.28 6.70
C VAL A 54 -0.43 13.69 6.04
N THR A 55 -0.23 12.89 5.00
CA THR A 55 -1.28 12.12 4.33
C THR A 55 -1.07 10.62 4.61
N PRO A 56 -1.92 9.99 5.43
CA PRO A 56 -1.84 8.55 5.69
C PRO A 56 -2.42 7.72 4.55
N LEU A 57 -1.68 6.70 4.14
CA LEU A 57 -2.13 5.62 3.25
C LEU A 57 -2.28 4.34 4.04
N VAL A 58 -3.45 3.72 3.95
CA VAL A 58 -3.80 2.48 4.68
C VAL A 58 -3.99 1.36 3.67
N GLY A 59 -3.44 0.18 3.96
CA GLY A 59 -3.49 -0.95 3.06
C GLY A 59 -3.40 -2.30 3.75
N VAL A 60 -3.44 -3.35 2.95
CA VAL A 60 -3.30 -4.74 3.39
C VAL A 60 -2.18 -5.44 2.62
N CYS A 61 -1.35 -6.19 3.35
CA CYS A 61 -0.27 -7.01 2.81
C CYS A 61 -0.58 -8.50 3.04
N PHE A 62 -0.16 -9.34 2.11
CA PHE A 62 -0.26 -10.79 2.21
C PHE A 62 1.12 -11.40 1.97
N THR A 63 1.60 -12.21 2.92
CA THR A 63 2.92 -12.87 2.81
C THR A 63 3.05 -13.67 1.53
N ARG A 64 1.99 -14.38 1.10
CA ARG A 64 2.02 -15.12 -0.18
C ARG A 64 2.20 -14.22 -1.40
N PHE A 65 1.59 -13.03 -1.39
CA PHE A 65 1.73 -12.05 -2.45
C PHE A 65 3.13 -11.42 -2.43
N ASP A 66 3.62 -11.06 -1.24
CA ASP A 66 4.96 -10.49 -1.03
C ASP A 66 6.06 -11.47 -1.48
N THR A 67 5.89 -12.77 -1.22
CA THR A 67 6.84 -13.82 -1.62
C THR A 67 6.95 -13.91 -3.14
N VAL A 68 5.81 -13.98 -3.85
CA VAL A 68 5.80 -14.03 -5.33
C VAL A 68 6.33 -12.73 -5.92
N SER A 69 5.93 -11.58 -5.37
CA SER A 69 6.43 -10.27 -5.80
C SER A 69 7.95 -10.19 -5.69
N ARG A 70 8.53 -10.63 -4.56
CA ARG A 70 9.98 -10.63 -4.35
C ARG A 70 10.70 -11.57 -5.31
N ALA A 71 10.17 -12.76 -5.58
CA ALA A 71 10.75 -13.69 -6.56
C ALA A 71 10.79 -13.10 -7.97
N LEU A 72 9.82 -12.25 -8.32
CA LEU A 72 9.78 -11.49 -9.58
C LEU A 72 10.64 -10.21 -9.55
N GLY A 73 11.24 -9.89 -8.40
CA GLY A 73 12.02 -8.67 -8.17
C GLY A 73 11.17 -7.40 -8.12
N VAL A 74 9.90 -7.51 -7.72
CA VAL A 74 9.02 -6.40 -7.37
C VAL A 74 9.19 -6.11 -5.88
N PRO A 75 9.42 -4.84 -5.47
CA PRO A 75 9.56 -4.50 -4.06
C PRO A 75 8.24 -4.77 -3.31
N PRO A 76 8.30 -5.14 -2.02
CA PRO A 76 7.09 -5.34 -1.22
C PRO A 76 6.29 -4.04 -1.12
N ALA A 77 4.99 -4.14 -1.38
CA ALA A 77 4.02 -3.06 -1.28
C ALA A 77 2.68 -3.65 -0.82
N PRO A 78 1.78 -2.86 -0.21
CA PRO A 78 0.43 -3.32 0.03
C PRO A 78 -0.23 -3.77 -1.29
N LEU A 79 -0.95 -4.89 -1.22
CA LEU A 79 -1.69 -5.41 -2.37
C LEU A 79 -2.72 -4.37 -2.82
N LEU A 80 -3.44 -3.82 -1.85
CA LEU A 80 -4.32 -2.67 -2.00
C LEU A 80 -4.06 -1.68 -0.88
N SER A 81 -4.01 -0.39 -1.23
CA SER A 81 -3.93 0.71 -0.27
C SER A 81 -4.69 1.92 -0.80
N LEU A 82 -5.30 2.68 0.10
CA LEU A 82 -5.99 3.92 -0.20
C LEU A 82 -5.57 5.02 0.80
N PRO A 83 -5.58 6.30 0.42
CA PRO A 83 -5.47 7.38 1.39
C PRO A 83 -6.63 7.29 2.38
N LEU A 84 -6.36 7.46 3.69
CA LEU A 84 -7.38 7.33 4.74
C LEU A 84 -8.60 8.22 4.49
N GLY A 85 -8.39 9.41 3.89
CA GLY A 85 -9.48 10.32 3.50
C GLY A 85 -10.52 9.70 2.56
N PHE A 86 -10.14 8.77 1.66
CA PHE A 86 -11.10 8.04 0.80
C PHE A 86 -12.04 7.14 1.59
N LEU A 87 -11.67 6.77 2.82
CA LEU A 87 -12.44 5.85 3.68
C LEU A 87 -13.44 6.58 4.58
N MET A 88 -13.52 7.92 4.48
CA MET A 88 -14.36 8.76 5.32
C MET A 88 -15.64 9.18 4.56
N PRO A 89 -16.84 8.85 5.07
CA PRO A 89 -18.09 9.04 4.32
C PRO A 89 -18.59 10.49 4.26
N GLU A 90 -18.38 11.30 5.30
CA GLU A 90 -19.08 12.59 5.44
C GLU A 90 -18.20 13.81 5.14
N LYS A 91 -16.91 13.76 5.52
CA LYS A 91 -15.93 14.85 5.32
C LYS A 91 -14.53 14.26 5.20
N PRO A 92 -14.03 14.01 3.98
CA PRO A 92 -12.71 13.42 3.81
C PRO A 92 -11.63 14.37 4.34
N CYS A 93 -10.89 13.93 5.36
CA CYS A 93 -9.68 14.59 5.79
C CYS A 93 -8.50 14.01 4.99
N TRP A 94 -7.96 14.84 4.11
CA TRP A 94 -6.89 14.45 3.19
C TRP A 94 -5.49 14.53 3.82
N ARG A 95 -5.35 15.36 4.85
CA ARG A 95 -4.08 15.68 5.48
C ARG A 95 -4.26 16.14 6.92
N TRP A 96 -3.30 15.78 7.76
CA TRP A 96 -3.16 16.28 9.12
C TRP A 96 -1.96 17.20 9.16
N THR A 97 -2.16 18.43 9.63
CA THR A 97 -1.10 19.43 9.73
C THR A 97 -0.50 19.40 11.12
N PHE A 98 0.80 19.11 11.20
CA PHE A 98 1.61 19.19 12.41
C PHE A 98 2.30 20.54 12.43
N GLY A 99 1.83 21.44 13.30
CA GLY A 99 2.41 22.76 13.53
C GLY A 99 3.65 22.70 14.43
N ARG A 100 4.12 23.87 14.88
CA ARG A 100 5.26 23.96 15.82
C ARG A 100 4.95 23.33 17.18
N ASP A 101 3.68 23.42 17.60
CA ASP A 101 3.15 22.89 18.85
C ASP A 101 1.94 21.97 18.55
N GLY A 102 1.53 21.16 19.54
CA GLY A 102 0.31 20.35 19.42
C GLY A 102 0.45 19.05 18.59
N HIS A 103 1.68 18.56 18.38
CA HIS A 103 1.94 17.32 17.63
C HIS A 103 1.17 16.12 18.18
N GLU A 104 1.03 16.02 19.50
CA GLU A 104 0.32 14.93 20.16
C GLU A 104 -1.17 14.93 19.82
N ALA A 105 -1.83 16.09 19.87
CA ALA A 105 -3.24 16.22 19.51
C ALA A 105 -3.49 15.84 18.04
N ALA A 106 -2.66 16.34 17.12
CA ALA A 106 -2.75 15.99 15.70
C ALA A 106 -2.51 14.49 15.47
N ALA A 107 -1.55 13.89 16.18
CA ALA A 107 -1.29 12.45 16.13
C ALA A 107 -2.48 11.63 16.65
N GLN A 108 -3.08 12.03 17.78
CA GLN A 108 -4.24 11.37 18.35
C GLN A 108 -5.46 11.46 17.43
N GLU A 109 -5.68 12.61 16.80
CA GLU A 109 -6.75 12.79 15.82
C GLU A 109 -6.55 11.88 14.59
N LEU A 110 -5.32 11.84 14.05
CA LEU A 110 -4.97 10.97 12.92
C LEU A 110 -5.19 9.51 13.28
N VAL A 111 -4.67 9.06 14.43
CA VAL A 111 -4.80 7.66 14.87
C VAL A 111 -6.24 7.32 15.21
N GLY A 112 -6.99 8.22 15.84
CA GLY A 112 -8.42 8.04 16.08
C GLY A 112 -9.19 7.84 14.77
N THR A 113 -8.87 8.63 13.74
CA THR A 113 -9.45 8.46 12.40
C THR A 113 -9.03 7.13 11.76
N LEU A 114 -7.77 6.72 11.91
CA LEU A 114 -7.27 5.44 11.43
C LEU A 114 -8.02 4.27 12.09
N VAL A 115 -8.22 4.31 13.40
CA VAL A 115 -8.97 3.28 14.13
C VAL A 115 -10.43 3.25 13.66
N LYS A 116 -11.05 4.42 13.51
CA LYS A 116 -12.46 4.53 13.13
C LYS A 116 -12.74 4.09 11.68
N HIS A 117 -11.85 4.40 10.73
CA HIS A 117 -12.10 4.22 9.30
C HIS A 117 -11.11 3.28 8.60
N GLY A 118 -9.84 3.32 8.98
CA GLY A 118 -8.78 2.51 8.38
C GLY A 118 -8.76 1.06 8.87
N GLN A 119 -8.97 0.81 10.17
CA GLN A 119 -9.00 -0.58 10.68
C GLN A 119 -10.16 -1.39 10.08
N PRO A 120 -11.41 -0.88 10.02
CA PRO A 120 -12.50 -1.60 9.36
C PRO A 120 -12.20 -1.92 7.89
N PHE A 121 -11.53 -1.01 7.17
CA PHE A 121 -11.07 -1.26 5.81
C PHE A 121 -10.04 -2.40 5.74
N VAL A 122 -9.03 -2.39 6.62
CA VAL A 122 -8.03 -3.47 6.70
C VAL A 122 -8.71 -4.79 7.05
N ASP A 123 -9.61 -4.81 8.03
CA ASP A 123 -10.25 -6.04 8.51
C ASP A 123 -11.17 -6.65 7.45
N ARG A 124 -11.91 -5.81 6.70
CA ARG A 124 -12.70 -6.24 5.54
C ARG A 124 -11.84 -6.92 4.47
N LEU A 125 -10.64 -6.38 4.23
CA LEU A 125 -9.74 -6.83 3.18
C LEU A 125 -8.65 -7.80 3.67
N ALA A 126 -8.63 -8.16 4.95
CA ALA A 126 -7.70 -9.14 5.53
C ALA A 126 -8.01 -10.58 5.08
N LYS A 127 -9.02 -10.77 4.25
CA LYS A 127 -9.36 -12.03 3.59
C LYS A 127 -8.98 -11.94 2.13
N TRP A 128 -8.30 -12.97 1.63
CA TRP A 128 -7.80 -12.98 0.26
C TRP A 128 -8.89 -12.82 -0.79
N ASP A 129 -9.98 -13.57 -0.69
CA ASP A 129 -11.05 -13.48 -1.69
C ASP A 129 -11.70 -12.10 -1.69
N ALA A 130 -11.77 -11.44 -0.53
CA ALA A 130 -12.29 -10.08 -0.41
C ALA A 130 -11.38 -9.06 -1.09
N VAL A 131 -10.06 -9.10 -0.82
CA VAL A 131 -9.12 -8.18 -1.48
C VAL A 131 -8.96 -8.46 -2.97
N VAL A 132 -9.01 -9.72 -3.40
CA VAL A 132 -8.94 -10.08 -4.82
C VAL A 132 -10.16 -9.56 -5.55
N LYS A 133 -11.36 -9.75 -4.99
CA LYS A 133 -12.60 -9.18 -5.54
C LYS A 133 -12.51 -7.67 -5.65
N GLU A 134 -12.02 -6.99 -4.60
CA GLU A 134 -11.85 -5.54 -4.60
C GLU A 134 -10.85 -5.09 -5.68
N VAL A 135 -9.68 -5.72 -5.77
CA VAL A 135 -8.63 -5.39 -6.76
C VAL A 135 -9.11 -5.63 -8.20
N LEU A 136 -9.87 -6.70 -8.44
CA LEU A 136 -10.43 -6.98 -9.76
C LEU A 136 -11.55 -5.99 -10.14
N GLY A 137 -12.39 -5.60 -9.18
CA GLY A 137 -13.52 -4.71 -9.40
C GLY A 137 -13.19 -3.21 -9.35
N SER A 138 -12.00 -2.83 -8.89
CA SER A 138 -11.64 -1.42 -8.71
C SER A 138 -10.66 -0.95 -9.80
N GLU A 139 -10.96 0.21 -10.40
CA GLU A 139 -10.05 0.94 -11.31
C GLU A 139 -8.83 1.67 -10.65
N PRO A 140 -8.78 2.04 -9.36
CA PRO A 140 -7.81 3.00 -8.83
C PRO A 140 -6.43 2.42 -8.52
N LEU A 141 -6.11 1.18 -8.92
CA LEU A 141 -4.70 0.80 -8.98
C LEU A 141 -4.05 1.68 -10.05
N LEU A 142 -3.00 2.43 -9.67
CA LEU A 142 -2.21 3.20 -10.62
C LEU A 142 -1.93 2.32 -11.85
N GLY A 143 -2.32 2.79 -13.04
CA GLY A 143 -2.47 1.92 -14.23
C GLY A 143 -1.23 1.09 -14.57
N PHE A 144 -0.05 1.54 -14.15
CA PHE A 144 1.22 0.83 -14.34
C PHE A 144 1.48 -0.34 -13.36
N ASP A 145 0.87 -0.36 -12.18
CA ASP A 145 1.07 -1.44 -11.18
C ASP A 145 0.01 -2.54 -11.32
N ARG A 146 -1.16 -2.18 -11.88
CA ARG A 146 -2.32 -3.07 -12.01
C ARG A 146 -1.99 -4.38 -12.75
N PRO A 147 -1.36 -4.39 -13.95
CA PRO A 147 -1.14 -5.64 -14.68
C PRO A 147 -0.22 -6.61 -13.93
N ARG A 148 0.80 -6.09 -13.22
CA ARG A 148 1.70 -6.92 -12.40
C ARG A 148 0.96 -7.55 -11.22
N LYS A 149 0.17 -6.77 -10.50
CA LYS A 149 -0.63 -7.24 -9.36
C LYS A 149 -1.64 -8.31 -9.79
N LEU A 150 -2.37 -8.06 -10.87
CA LEU A 150 -3.34 -9.01 -11.42
C LEU A 150 -2.69 -10.32 -11.85
N ALA A 151 -1.56 -10.26 -12.56
CA ALA A 151 -0.84 -11.46 -12.96
C ALA A 151 -0.40 -12.29 -11.75
N ILE A 152 0.11 -11.65 -10.68
CA ILE A 152 0.49 -12.33 -9.44
C ILE A 152 -0.73 -12.95 -8.74
N ILE A 153 -1.86 -12.22 -8.67
CA ILE A 153 -3.11 -12.73 -8.07
C ILE A 153 -3.58 -13.98 -8.82
N HIS A 154 -3.67 -13.91 -10.15
CA HIS A 154 -4.08 -15.05 -10.97
C HIS A 154 -3.14 -16.24 -10.79
N ALA A 155 -1.83 -16.02 -10.78
CA ALA A 155 -0.85 -17.08 -10.55
C ALA A 155 -1.01 -17.74 -9.17
N ILE A 156 -1.21 -16.96 -8.10
CA ILE A 156 -1.46 -17.46 -6.74
C ILE A 156 -2.76 -18.28 -6.69
N ASN A 157 -3.75 -17.93 -7.50
CA ASN A 157 -5.02 -18.65 -7.61
C ASN A 157 -4.93 -19.88 -8.54
N GLY A 158 -3.77 -20.20 -9.10
CA GLY A 158 -3.59 -21.31 -10.04
C GLY A 158 -4.07 -21.01 -11.47
N GLU A 159 -4.41 -19.76 -11.77
CA GLU A 159 -4.97 -19.32 -13.05
C GLU A 159 -3.88 -18.75 -13.97
N VAL A 160 -2.80 -19.50 -14.20
CA VAL A 160 -1.62 -19.02 -14.95
C VAL A 160 -1.98 -18.52 -16.35
N GLY A 161 -2.95 -19.14 -17.04
CA GLY A 161 -3.44 -18.67 -18.34
C GLY A 161 -4.03 -17.25 -18.29
N LYS A 162 -4.82 -16.93 -17.25
CA LYS A 162 -5.34 -15.56 -17.04
C LYS A 162 -4.22 -14.58 -16.70
N ALA A 163 -3.24 -15.02 -15.92
CA ALA A 163 -2.08 -14.20 -15.61
C ALA A 163 -1.31 -13.82 -16.89
N LEU A 164 -1.05 -14.79 -17.78
CA LEU A 164 -0.37 -14.55 -19.05
C LEU A 164 -1.18 -13.65 -19.99
N ALA A 165 -2.51 -13.78 -20.03
CA ALA A 165 -3.38 -12.91 -20.82
C ALA A 165 -3.24 -11.44 -20.41
N VAL A 166 -3.33 -11.14 -19.10
CA VAL A 166 -3.14 -9.77 -18.58
C VAL A 166 -1.76 -9.20 -18.94
N LEU A 167 -0.71 -10.02 -18.88
CA LEU A 167 0.63 -9.59 -19.25
C LEU A 167 0.78 -9.39 -20.77
N GLY A 168 0.07 -10.17 -21.59
CA GLY A 168 0.01 -10.01 -23.04
C GLY A 168 -0.63 -8.69 -23.43
N GLU A 169 -1.83 -8.41 -22.90
CA GLU A 169 -2.57 -7.15 -23.14
C GLU A 169 -1.72 -5.93 -22.81
N GLU A 170 -1.06 -5.94 -21.65
CA GLU A 170 -0.21 -4.81 -21.25
C GLU A 170 1.05 -4.69 -22.11
N ARG A 171 1.63 -5.81 -22.57
CA ARG A 171 2.77 -5.80 -23.49
C ARG A 171 2.41 -5.18 -24.84
N GLU A 172 1.22 -5.47 -25.35
CA GLU A 172 0.71 -4.87 -26.59
C GLU A 172 0.49 -3.36 -26.40
N ARG A 173 -0.13 -2.96 -25.28
CA ARG A 173 -0.38 -1.55 -24.95
C ARG A 173 0.90 -0.71 -24.91
N ILE A 174 2.03 -1.30 -24.51
CA ILE A 174 3.32 -0.60 -24.37
C ILE A 174 4.37 -1.03 -25.40
N ALA A 175 3.96 -1.69 -26.49
CA ALA A 175 4.87 -2.27 -27.47
C ALA A 175 5.92 -1.25 -27.96
N ASP A 176 5.45 -0.04 -28.32
CA ASP A 176 6.28 1.03 -28.87
C ASP A 176 6.91 1.94 -27.81
N SER A 177 6.60 1.74 -26.52
CA SER A 177 7.21 2.55 -25.46
C SER A 177 8.62 2.06 -25.10
N THR A 178 9.52 3.01 -24.87
CA THR A 178 10.89 2.77 -24.40
C THR A 178 11.17 3.39 -23.03
N ASP A 179 10.12 3.89 -22.37
CA ASP A 179 10.23 4.51 -21.06
C ASP A 179 10.69 3.51 -19.97
N SER A 180 10.98 4.06 -18.79
CA SER A 180 11.43 3.25 -17.64
C SER A 180 10.41 2.19 -17.22
N TYR A 181 9.11 2.47 -17.37
CA TYR A 181 8.05 1.54 -17.05
C TYR A 181 8.03 0.35 -18.00
N ALA A 182 8.05 0.58 -19.32
CA ALA A 182 8.03 -0.45 -20.34
C ALA A 182 9.24 -1.38 -20.23
N ARG A 183 10.44 -0.84 -19.97
CA ARG A 183 11.63 -1.65 -19.71
C ARG A 183 11.48 -2.52 -18.47
N ALA A 184 11.04 -1.95 -17.34
CA ALA A 184 10.82 -2.70 -16.11
C ALA A 184 9.72 -3.77 -16.27
N PHE A 185 8.67 -3.47 -17.05
CA PHE A 185 7.59 -4.40 -17.32
C PHE A 185 8.04 -5.60 -18.15
N ARG A 186 8.85 -5.40 -19.20
CA ARG A 186 9.43 -6.51 -19.98
C ARG A 186 10.30 -7.44 -19.11
N VAL A 187 11.11 -6.88 -18.21
CA VAL A 187 11.89 -7.67 -17.23
C VAL A 187 10.98 -8.48 -16.31
N PHE A 188 9.89 -7.87 -15.82
CA PHE A 188 8.89 -8.55 -15.00
C PHE A 188 8.26 -9.74 -15.76
N VAL A 189 7.80 -9.52 -17.00
CA VAL A 189 7.17 -10.59 -17.80
C VAL A 189 8.14 -11.74 -18.07
N HIS A 190 9.40 -11.42 -18.39
CA HIS A 190 10.42 -12.45 -18.59
C HIS A 190 10.60 -13.33 -17.33
N ARG A 191 10.75 -12.70 -16.16
CA ARG A 191 10.86 -13.44 -14.87
C ARG A 191 9.60 -14.23 -14.55
N PHE A 192 8.43 -13.68 -14.87
CA PHE A 192 7.16 -14.36 -14.68
C PHE A 192 7.10 -15.66 -15.49
N GLY A 193 7.48 -15.61 -16.77
CA GLY A 193 7.54 -16.80 -17.62
C GLY A 193 8.50 -17.87 -17.08
N LEU A 194 9.69 -17.47 -16.63
CA LEU A 194 10.65 -18.40 -16.01
C LEU A 194 10.09 -19.11 -14.77
N MET A 195 9.25 -18.42 -13.99
CA MET A 195 8.73 -18.93 -12.73
C MET A 195 7.48 -19.80 -12.90
N PHE A 196 6.61 -19.50 -13.88
CA PHE A 196 5.29 -20.11 -14.00
C PHE A 196 5.02 -20.85 -15.31
N SER A 197 5.93 -20.84 -16.29
CA SER A 197 5.77 -21.54 -17.58
C SER A 197 6.48 -22.91 -17.62
N ARG A 198 6.36 -23.69 -16.53
CA ARG A 198 6.76 -25.11 -16.50
C ARG A 198 5.54 -26.01 -16.63
#